data_AF-A0A7V9ZGP5-F1
#
_entry.id   AF-A0A7V9ZGP5-F1
#
_cell.length_a   1.000
_cell.length_b   1.000
_cell.length_c   1.000
_cell.angle_alpha   90.00
_cell.angle_beta   90.00
_cell.angle_gamma   90.00
#
_symmetry.space_group_name_H-M   'P 1'
#
loop_
_entity.id
_entity.type
_entity.pdbx_description
1 polymer ?
#
loop_
_entity_poly.entity_id
_entity_poly.type
_entity_poly.pdbx_seq_one_letter_code
_entity_poly.pdbx_strand_id
1 'polypeptide(L)'
;MPDEESPWYTQLLVSTAVLIGVALLVGGILVVIGLKAVDVVGLNAPSSTSPERVVIPTQRVSSPSGGPRSPTRSPSKSPTHTRPTKTHPTASTAPTGAISLAVSPQQVSSFDRINLTGTYSGADGATLQVQREESAGVWVDFPVTATVTGGTFSTYIQTSRLGTNRLRMTDLSTGTSSNVVTVQVG
;
A
#
# COMPACT_ATOMS: atom_id res chain seq x y z
N MET A 1 18.74 35.55 47.79
CA MET A 1 18.08 35.19 46.52
C MET A 1 18.60 33.81 46.16
N PRO A 2 17.84 32.73 46.38
CA PRO A 2 18.22 31.41 45.88
C PRO A 2 17.77 31.25 44.43
N ASP A 3 18.63 30.57 43.70
CA ASP A 3 18.70 30.41 42.25
C ASP A 3 17.47 29.67 41.68
N GLU A 4 16.85 30.26 40.65
CA GLU A 4 15.84 29.60 39.83
C GLU A 4 16.51 28.54 38.94
N GLU A 5 16.50 27.29 39.40
CA GLU A 5 16.88 26.14 38.57
C GLU A 5 15.97 26.07 37.33
N SER A 6 16.60 26.21 36.17
CA SER A 6 15.90 26.39 34.91
C SER A 6 15.33 25.04 34.39
N PRO A 7 14.06 24.97 33.95
CA PRO A 7 13.34 23.73 33.62
C PRO A 7 13.87 22.97 32.39
N TRP A 8 14.85 23.53 31.68
CA TRP A 8 15.45 22.89 30.50
C TRP A 8 16.43 21.77 30.88
N TYR A 9 16.96 21.77 32.10
CA TYR A 9 17.89 20.73 32.56
C TYR A 9 17.20 19.37 32.74
N THR A 10 15.97 19.36 33.27
CA THR A 10 15.18 18.14 33.47
C THR A 10 14.80 17.49 32.13
N GLN A 11 14.63 18.30 31.08
CA GLN A 11 14.26 17.82 29.75
C GLN A 11 15.44 17.19 28.99
N LEU A 12 16.67 17.64 29.26
CA LEU A 12 17.91 17.05 28.72
C LEU A 12 18.28 15.70 29.34
N LEU A 13 17.99 15.52 30.63
CA LEU A 13 18.27 14.26 31.31
C LEU A 13 17.35 13.13 30.83
N VAL A 14 16.06 13.43 30.60
CA VAL A 14 15.09 12.42 30.11
C VAL A 14 15.37 12.01 28.66
N SER A 15 15.81 12.95 27.81
CA SER A 15 16.10 12.66 26.40
C SER A 15 17.36 11.81 26.20
N THR A 16 18.35 11.93 27.08
CA THR A 16 19.57 11.09 27.04
C THR A 16 19.29 9.63 27.38
N ALA A 17 18.37 9.35 28.31
CA ALA A 17 18.03 7.96 28.71
C ALA A 17 17.30 7.17 27.60
N VAL A 18 16.48 7.83 26.79
CA VAL A 18 15.72 7.18 25.69
C VAL A 18 16.65 6.72 24.55
N LEU A 19 17.73 7.46 24.26
CA LEU A 19 18.66 7.12 23.18
C LEU A 19 19.43 5.81 23.44
N ILE A 20 19.70 5.47 24.71
CA ILE A 20 20.40 4.22 25.07
C ILE A 20 19.47 3.00 24.89
N GLY A 21 18.15 3.15 25.04
CA GLY A 21 17.19 2.07 24.85
C GLY A 21 16.96 1.65 23.39
N VAL A 22 17.05 2.58 22.45
CA VAL A 22 16.76 2.32 21.02
C VAL A 22 17.93 1.65 20.29
N ALA A 23 19.17 1.84 20.75
CA ALA A 23 20.36 1.24 20.12
C ALA A 23 20.46 -0.29 20.27
N LEU A 24 19.75 -0.90 21.24
CA LEU A 24 19.75 -2.35 21.45
C LEU A 24 18.69 -3.10 20.61
N LEU A 25 17.81 -2.40 19.89
CA LEU A 25 16.75 -3.02 19.08
C LEU A 25 17.10 -3.17 17.59
N VAL A 26 18.14 -2.49 17.10
CA VAL A 26 18.53 -2.51 15.67
C VAL A 26 19.89 -3.20 15.42
N GLY A 27 20.66 -3.50 16.47
CA GLY A 27 22.07 -3.90 16.34
C GLY A 27 22.39 -5.35 16.71
N GLY A 28 21.61 -6.34 16.28
CA GLY A 28 21.87 -7.72 16.67
C GLY A 28 21.44 -8.79 15.67
N ILE A 29 22.11 -8.90 14.50
CA ILE A 29 22.39 -10.19 13.84
C ILE A 29 23.70 -10.04 13.02
N LEU A 30 24.77 -10.66 13.53
CA LEU A 30 25.96 -11.17 12.84
C LEU A 30 26.26 -12.45 13.64
N VAL A 31 26.41 -13.69 13.16
CA VAL A 31 27.15 -14.36 12.07
C VAL A 31 26.55 -15.81 12.03
N VAL A 32 26.48 -16.64 10.98
CA VAL A 32 27.54 -17.53 10.41
C VAL A 32 26.93 -18.39 9.28
N ILE A 33 27.69 -18.52 8.19
CA ILE A 33 27.49 -19.36 7.01
C ILE A 33 27.90 -20.82 7.28
N GLY A 34 27.19 -21.81 6.71
CA GLY A 34 27.67 -23.19 6.60
C GLY A 34 27.00 -24.03 5.51
N LEU A 35 27.66 -24.18 4.36
CA LEU A 35 27.29 -25.12 3.28
C LEU A 35 27.45 -26.58 3.72
N LYS A 36 26.50 -27.44 3.33
CA LYS A 36 26.74 -28.87 3.08
C LYS A 36 25.95 -29.35 1.85
N ALA A 37 26.68 -29.54 0.74
CA ALA A 37 26.31 -30.42 -0.36
C ALA A 37 27.15 -31.70 -0.23
N VAL A 38 26.51 -32.87 -0.31
CA VAL A 38 27.15 -34.13 -0.66
C VAL A 38 26.16 -34.92 -1.52
N ASP A 39 26.53 -35.11 -2.78
CA ASP A 39 25.86 -35.96 -3.75
C ASP A 39 26.09 -37.44 -3.41
N VAL A 40 25.02 -38.25 -3.50
CA VAL A 40 25.18 -39.69 -3.76
C VAL A 40 24.27 -40.10 -4.91
N VAL A 41 24.97 -40.38 -6.00
CA VAL A 41 24.57 -40.99 -7.26
C VAL A 41 23.65 -42.20 -7.08
N GLY A 42 22.58 -42.23 -7.88
CA GLY A 42 21.75 -43.41 -8.10
C GLY A 42 20.96 -43.24 -9.40
N LEU A 43 21.62 -43.52 -10.52
CA LEU A 43 21.06 -43.47 -11.88
C LEU A 43 19.82 -44.37 -12.00
N ASN A 44 18.75 -43.87 -12.62
CA ASN A 44 18.00 -44.66 -13.59
C ASN A 44 17.34 -43.75 -14.63
N ALA A 45 18.01 -43.60 -15.78
CA ALA A 45 17.40 -43.12 -17.02
C ALA A 45 16.68 -44.30 -17.72
N PRO A 46 16.17 -44.15 -18.95
CA PRO A 46 14.92 -43.51 -19.32
C PRO A 46 13.98 -44.50 -20.02
N SER A 47 12.66 -44.30 -19.93
CA SER A 47 11.71 -44.97 -20.83
C SER A 47 10.67 -43.98 -21.33
N SER A 48 10.87 -43.53 -22.57
CA SER A 48 9.82 -43.01 -23.43
C SER A 48 8.73 -44.07 -23.65
N THR A 49 7.45 -43.70 -23.72
CA THR A 49 6.51 -44.12 -24.79
C THR A 49 5.13 -43.45 -24.63
N SER A 50 4.80 -42.66 -25.64
CA SER A 50 3.52 -42.32 -26.28
C SER A 50 2.38 -41.54 -25.59
N PRO A 51 1.71 -40.65 -26.38
CA PRO A 51 0.59 -39.82 -25.94
C PRO A 51 -0.75 -40.58 -26.03
N GLU A 52 -1.44 -40.71 -24.90
CA GLU A 52 -2.83 -41.18 -24.93
C GLU A 52 -3.78 -40.02 -25.21
N ARG A 53 -4.23 -39.98 -26.47
CA ARG A 53 -5.39 -39.25 -26.97
C ARG A 53 -6.60 -39.55 -26.08
N VAL A 54 -6.97 -38.61 -25.21
CA VAL A 54 -8.30 -38.63 -24.58
C VAL A 54 -9.33 -38.20 -25.63
N VAL A 55 -10.16 -39.18 -25.97
CA VAL A 55 -11.26 -39.13 -26.92
C VAL A 55 -12.26 -38.06 -26.51
N ILE A 56 -12.56 -37.13 -27.43
CA ILE A 56 -13.70 -36.21 -27.35
C ILE A 56 -14.95 -37.03 -27.70
N PRO A 57 -15.92 -37.21 -26.78
CA PRO A 57 -17.23 -37.68 -27.19
C PRO A 57 -17.97 -36.52 -27.88
N THR A 58 -18.02 -36.55 -29.21
CA THR A 58 -18.99 -35.75 -29.97
C THR A 58 -20.38 -36.28 -29.68
N GLN A 59 -21.21 -35.53 -28.94
CA GLN A 59 -22.64 -35.87 -28.81
C GLN A 59 -23.54 -34.65 -29.00
N ARG A 60 -24.15 -34.65 -30.19
CA ARG A 60 -25.44 -34.10 -30.65
C ARG A 60 -25.83 -32.66 -30.31
N VAL A 61 -25.92 -31.89 -31.39
CA VAL A 61 -26.96 -30.88 -31.59
C VAL A 61 -28.33 -31.55 -31.41
N SER A 62 -29.10 -31.06 -30.43
CA SER A 62 -30.54 -31.32 -30.33
C SER A 62 -31.22 -29.99 -30.01
N SER A 63 -31.78 -29.36 -31.02
CA SER A 63 -32.81 -28.32 -30.86
C SER A 63 -34.16 -29.00 -30.65
N PRO A 64 -34.95 -28.58 -29.64
CA PRO A 64 -36.39 -28.60 -29.78
C PRO A 64 -36.99 -27.19 -29.60
N SER A 65 -37.72 -26.79 -30.64
CA SER A 65 -38.71 -25.72 -30.62
C SER A 65 -39.84 -26.03 -29.62
N GLY A 66 -40.33 -25.02 -28.90
CA GLY A 66 -41.70 -25.03 -28.38
C GLY A 66 -41.94 -24.45 -26.98
N GLY A 67 -42.50 -23.23 -26.93
CA GLY A 67 -43.48 -22.83 -25.91
C GLY A 67 -43.07 -21.72 -24.92
N PRO A 68 -43.87 -20.63 -24.77
CA PRO A 68 -43.61 -19.56 -23.80
C PRO A 68 -44.20 -19.92 -22.44
N ARG A 69 -43.39 -19.88 -21.39
CA ARG A 69 -43.87 -19.89 -20.00
C ARG A 69 -43.03 -18.93 -19.15
N SER A 70 -43.55 -17.72 -18.95
CA SER A 70 -43.12 -16.84 -17.86
C SER A 70 -43.41 -17.52 -16.52
N PRO A 71 -42.52 -17.37 -15.52
CA PRO A 71 -42.93 -16.54 -14.38
C PRO A 71 -41.80 -15.63 -13.83
N THR A 72 -42.17 -14.36 -13.68
CA THR A 72 -42.08 -13.55 -12.43
C THR A 72 -40.76 -13.43 -11.65
N ARG A 73 -40.29 -12.16 -11.58
CA ARG A 73 -39.51 -11.46 -10.52
C ARG A 73 -38.04 -11.84 -10.26
N SER A 74 -37.14 -10.92 -10.59
CA SER A 74 -36.60 -9.96 -9.61
C SER A 74 -35.77 -8.87 -10.27
N PRO A 75 -35.74 -7.65 -9.72
CA PRO A 75 -35.12 -6.50 -10.35
C PRO A 75 -33.61 -6.67 -10.43
N SER A 76 -33.08 -6.49 -11.64
CA SER A 76 -31.67 -6.21 -11.87
C SER A 76 -31.31 -4.94 -11.09
N LYS A 77 -30.66 -5.12 -9.93
CA LYS A 77 -29.93 -4.02 -9.30
C LYS A 77 -28.68 -3.78 -10.15
N SER A 78 -28.88 -3.04 -11.23
CA SER A 78 -27.78 -2.35 -11.90
C SER A 78 -27.11 -1.48 -10.82
N PRO A 79 -25.80 -1.62 -10.56
CA PRO A 79 -25.11 -0.64 -9.73
C PRO A 79 -25.15 0.67 -10.51
N THR A 80 -25.99 1.60 -10.06
CA THR A 80 -25.96 2.98 -10.50
C THR A 80 -24.55 3.50 -10.24
N HIS A 81 -23.74 3.59 -11.28
CA HIS A 81 -22.51 4.37 -11.27
C HIS A 81 -22.91 5.83 -11.06
N THR A 82 -23.02 6.24 -9.80
CA THR A 82 -23.10 7.65 -9.44
C THR A 82 -21.77 8.26 -9.83
N ARG A 83 -21.76 8.93 -10.99
CA ARG A 83 -20.68 9.76 -11.49
C ARG A 83 -20.19 10.65 -10.33
N PRO A 84 -18.91 10.58 -9.93
CA PRO A 84 -18.43 11.43 -8.85
C PRO A 84 -18.59 12.89 -9.29
N THR A 85 -19.40 13.61 -8.53
CA THR A 85 -19.48 15.07 -8.56
C THR A 85 -18.06 15.59 -8.37
N LYS A 86 -17.63 16.54 -9.20
CA LYS A 86 -16.33 17.22 -9.06
C LYS A 86 -16.34 17.97 -7.72
N THR A 87 -15.90 17.31 -6.66
CA THR A 87 -15.77 17.92 -5.33
C THR A 87 -14.60 18.90 -5.38
N HIS A 88 -14.94 20.16 -5.12
CA HIS A 88 -14.05 21.28 -4.88
C HIS A 88 -13.00 20.92 -3.80
N PRO A 89 -11.72 21.31 -3.94
CA PRO A 89 -10.65 20.91 -3.04
C PRO A 89 -10.88 21.52 -1.65
N THR A 90 -11.45 20.75 -0.74
CA THR A 90 -11.50 21.12 0.68
C THR A 90 -10.19 20.71 1.35
N ALA A 91 -9.43 21.75 1.71
CA ALA A 91 -8.28 21.80 2.61
C ALA A 91 -7.26 20.63 2.51
N SER A 92 -6.50 20.62 1.41
CA SER A 92 -5.12 20.12 1.48
C SER A 92 -4.29 21.19 2.18
N THR A 93 -3.66 20.88 3.32
CA THR A 93 -2.67 21.78 3.92
C THR A 93 -1.62 22.10 2.86
N ALA A 94 -1.33 23.39 2.65
CA ALA A 94 -0.35 23.82 1.66
C ALA A 94 0.99 23.07 1.90
N PRO A 95 1.65 22.57 0.84
CA PRO A 95 2.88 21.80 0.99
C PRO A 95 4.01 22.72 1.46
N THR A 96 4.54 22.46 2.67
CA THR A 96 5.69 23.21 3.25
C THR A 96 7.01 22.43 3.12
N GLY A 97 7.02 21.29 2.43
CA GLY A 97 8.16 20.38 2.35
C GLY A 97 8.64 20.09 0.94
N ALA A 98 9.76 19.37 0.83
CA ALA A 98 10.34 18.94 -0.45
C ALA A 98 9.42 17.98 -1.23
N ILE A 99 8.54 17.26 -0.53
CA ILE A 99 7.53 16.38 -1.11
C ILE A 99 6.15 17.04 -0.93
N SER A 100 5.45 17.26 -2.04
CA SER A 100 4.04 17.66 -2.05
C SER A 100 3.18 16.47 -2.47
N LEU A 101 2.14 16.17 -1.69
CA LEU A 101 1.21 15.07 -1.92
C LEU A 101 -0.21 15.60 -2.08
N ALA A 102 -0.90 15.07 -3.09
CA ALA A 102 -2.32 15.23 -3.32
C ALA A 102 -3.01 13.87 -3.43
N VAL A 103 -4.29 13.84 -3.06
CA VAL A 103 -5.13 12.65 -3.11
C VAL A 103 -6.38 12.89 -3.94
N SER A 104 -6.79 11.90 -4.74
CA SER A 104 -8.09 11.92 -5.43
C SER A 104 -8.62 10.50 -5.66
N PRO A 105 -9.91 10.22 -5.40
CA PRO A 105 -10.90 11.08 -4.75
C PRO A 105 -10.63 11.24 -3.24
N GLN A 106 -11.19 12.28 -2.61
CA GLN A 106 -11.14 12.46 -1.14
C GLN A 106 -12.21 11.65 -0.40
N GLN A 107 -13.22 11.13 -1.09
CA GLN A 107 -14.24 10.25 -0.53
C GLN A 107 -14.49 9.08 -1.48
N VAL A 108 -14.43 7.86 -0.96
CA VAL A 108 -14.50 6.62 -1.74
C VAL A 108 -15.22 5.52 -0.98
N SER A 109 -15.74 4.51 -1.67
CA SER A 109 -16.23 3.30 -1.01
C SER A 109 -15.07 2.45 -0.52
N SER A 110 -15.36 1.46 0.33
CA SER A 110 -14.38 0.41 0.66
C SER A 110 -13.84 -0.25 -0.60
N PHE A 111 -12.51 -0.44 -0.67
CA PHE A 111 -11.77 -1.00 -1.81
C PHE A 111 -11.77 -0.19 -3.11
N ASP A 112 -12.43 0.96 -3.17
CA ASP A 112 -12.29 1.86 -4.31
C ASP A 112 -10.87 2.41 -4.41
N ARG A 113 -10.50 2.80 -5.64
CA ARG A 113 -9.16 3.30 -5.94
C ARG A 113 -8.98 4.72 -5.42
N ILE A 114 -7.90 4.92 -4.68
CA ILE A 114 -7.44 6.24 -4.19
C ILE A 114 -6.12 6.54 -4.89
N ASN A 115 -6.09 7.54 -5.76
CA ASN A 115 -4.88 7.95 -6.45
C ASN A 115 -4.09 8.95 -5.59
N LEU A 116 -2.79 8.72 -5.52
CA LEU A 116 -1.82 9.55 -4.83
C LEU A 116 -0.87 10.12 -5.87
N THR A 117 -0.78 11.43 -5.94
CA THR A 117 0.03 12.14 -6.94
C THR A 117 0.78 13.27 -6.27
N GLY A 118 1.94 13.64 -6.80
CA GLY A 118 2.69 14.71 -6.20
C GLY A 118 3.97 15.08 -6.92
N THR A 119 4.69 16.00 -6.30
CA THR A 119 5.98 16.50 -6.76
C THR A 119 7.03 16.27 -5.70
N TYR A 120 8.26 16.03 -6.11
CA TYR A 120 9.41 15.92 -5.24
C TYR A 120 10.58 16.72 -5.82
N SER A 121 11.12 17.66 -5.02
CA SER A 121 12.27 18.46 -5.41
C SER A 121 13.63 17.80 -5.10
N GLY A 122 13.63 16.58 -4.57
CA GLY A 122 14.85 15.80 -4.35
C GLY A 122 15.30 15.04 -5.59
N ALA A 123 15.91 13.86 -5.38
CA ALA A 123 16.48 13.09 -6.47
C ALA A 123 15.42 12.37 -7.32
N ASP A 124 15.60 12.41 -8.64
CA ASP A 124 14.92 11.47 -9.54
C ASP A 124 15.34 10.03 -9.26
N GLY A 125 14.43 9.09 -9.48
CA GLY A 125 14.63 7.68 -9.15
C GLY A 125 14.48 7.36 -7.66
N ALA A 126 14.23 8.35 -6.79
CA ALA A 126 13.94 8.12 -5.38
C ALA A 126 12.70 7.23 -5.22
N THR A 127 12.72 6.37 -4.21
CA THR A 127 11.58 5.50 -3.87
C THR A 127 10.85 6.08 -2.67
N LEU A 128 9.59 6.46 -2.88
CA LEU A 128 8.69 6.96 -1.87
C LEU A 128 7.79 5.83 -1.37
N GLN A 129 7.64 5.76 -0.05
CA GLN A 129 6.81 4.82 0.68
C GLN A 129 5.50 5.49 1.08
N VAL A 130 4.37 4.88 0.75
CA VAL A 130 3.08 5.31 1.29
C VAL A 130 3.00 4.92 2.76
N GLN A 131 2.62 5.85 3.62
CA GLN A 131 2.35 5.59 5.03
C GLN A 131 0.92 6.00 5.39
N ARG A 132 0.31 5.23 6.27
CA ARG A 132 -0.98 5.55 6.91
C ARG A 132 -0.76 5.80 8.39
N GLU A 133 -1.51 6.74 8.94
CA GLU A 133 -1.57 6.93 10.39
C GLU A 133 -2.56 5.94 11.03
N GLU A 134 -2.11 5.16 12.02
CA GLU A 134 -2.94 4.20 12.77
C GLU A 134 -3.46 4.78 14.08
N SER A 135 -2.69 5.67 14.68
CA SER A 135 -2.97 6.37 15.92
C SER A 135 -2.23 7.71 15.85
N ALA A 136 -2.63 8.70 16.64
CA ALA A 136 -2.07 10.05 16.55
C ALA A 136 -0.52 10.04 16.57
N GLY A 137 0.09 10.42 15.44
CA GLY A 137 1.55 10.44 15.25
C GLY A 137 2.20 9.09 14.93
N VAL A 138 1.47 7.98 14.98
CA VAL A 138 1.97 6.63 14.69
C VAL A 138 1.71 6.28 13.22
N TRP A 139 2.77 6.29 12.43
CA TRP A 139 2.74 6.00 11.01
C TRP A 139 3.21 4.59 10.73
N VAL A 140 2.47 3.87 9.89
CA VAL A 140 2.83 2.53 9.43
C VAL A 140 2.93 2.50 7.91
N ASP A 141 3.79 1.64 7.41
CA ASP A 141 3.97 1.45 5.98
C ASP A 141 2.76 0.76 5.38
N PHE A 142 2.21 1.37 4.33
CA PHE A 142 1.24 0.75 3.46
C PHE A 142 2.01 0.01 2.37
N PRO A 143 1.65 -1.21 1.93
CA PRO A 143 2.48 -2.01 1.00
C PRO A 143 2.44 -1.50 -0.46
N VAL A 144 2.69 -0.21 -0.67
CA VAL A 144 2.74 0.49 -1.96
C VAL A 144 3.85 1.53 -1.91
N THR A 145 4.67 1.52 -2.95
CA THR A 145 5.70 2.54 -3.19
C THR A 145 5.42 3.30 -4.49
N ALA A 146 6.14 4.40 -4.68
CA ALA A 146 6.16 5.17 -5.92
C ALA A 146 7.61 5.59 -6.23
N THR A 147 7.99 5.52 -7.50
CA THR A 147 9.29 6.03 -7.96
C THR A 147 9.12 7.44 -8.49
N VAL A 148 10.05 8.32 -8.18
CA VAL A 148 10.07 9.69 -8.68
C VAL A 148 10.67 9.72 -10.09
N THR A 149 10.00 10.41 -11.01
CA THR A 149 10.46 10.60 -12.38
C THR A 149 10.14 12.02 -12.85
N GLY A 150 11.17 12.76 -13.27
CA GLY A 150 11.05 14.17 -13.66
C GLY A 150 10.54 15.06 -12.53
N GLY A 151 10.91 14.77 -11.28
CA GLY A 151 10.45 15.49 -10.09
C GLY A 151 8.97 15.26 -9.74
N THR A 152 8.31 14.26 -10.34
CA THR A 152 6.91 13.91 -10.05
C THR A 152 6.77 12.44 -9.66
N PHE A 153 5.70 12.10 -8.96
CA PHE A 153 5.35 10.72 -8.66
C PHE A 153 3.83 10.51 -8.73
N SER A 154 3.44 9.27 -9.04
CA SER A 154 2.05 8.84 -9.00
C SER A 154 1.96 7.37 -8.61
N THR A 155 0.98 7.04 -7.78
CA THR A 155 0.60 5.68 -7.43
C THR A 155 -0.86 5.64 -7.01
N TYR A 156 -1.34 4.47 -6.60
CA TYR A 156 -2.68 4.33 -6.04
C TYR A 156 -2.69 3.29 -4.92
N ILE A 157 -3.67 3.41 -4.04
CA ILE A 157 -3.97 2.43 -3.01
C ILE A 157 -5.44 2.02 -3.06
N GLN A 158 -5.74 0.89 -2.46
CA GLN A 158 -7.09 0.42 -2.16
C GLN A 158 -7.10 -0.06 -0.72
N THR A 159 -8.11 0.32 0.05
CA THR A 159 -8.20 -0.03 1.47
C THR A 159 -9.63 -0.36 1.85
N SER A 160 -9.79 -1.36 2.71
CA SER A 160 -11.07 -1.68 3.36
C SER A 160 -11.29 -0.95 4.68
N ARG A 161 -10.27 -0.19 5.14
CA ARG A 161 -10.35 0.55 6.39
C ARG A 161 -11.28 1.74 6.25
N LEU A 162 -12.45 1.60 6.85
CA LEU A 162 -13.49 2.61 6.88
C LEU A 162 -13.06 3.82 7.74
N GLY A 163 -13.72 4.95 7.51
CA GLY A 163 -13.51 6.19 8.23
C GLY A 163 -12.46 7.10 7.59
N THR A 164 -12.00 8.04 8.41
CA THR A 164 -10.99 9.03 8.01
C THR A 164 -9.60 8.40 8.03
N ASN A 165 -8.99 8.26 6.86
CA ASN A 165 -7.63 7.75 6.71
C ASN A 165 -6.69 8.92 6.41
N ARG A 166 -5.63 9.08 7.21
CA ARG A 166 -4.57 10.06 6.99
C ARG A 166 -3.37 9.38 6.36
N LEU A 167 -2.88 9.95 5.26
CA LEU A 167 -1.84 9.38 4.41
C LEU A 167 -0.70 10.37 4.20
N ARG A 168 0.51 9.87 4.05
CA ARG A 168 1.68 10.64 3.62
C ARG A 168 2.61 9.79 2.75
N MET A 169 3.53 10.45 2.07
CA MET A 169 4.68 9.81 1.41
C MET A 169 5.94 10.08 2.23
N THR A 170 6.83 9.10 2.29
CA THR A 170 8.15 9.24 2.92
C THR A 170 9.22 8.70 1.97
N ASP A 171 10.29 9.44 1.74
CA ASP A 171 11.46 8.92 1.01
C ASP A 171 12.21 7.90 1.87
N LEU A 172 12.41 6.69 1.34
CA LEU A 172 13.09 5.60 2.03
C LEU A 172 14.58 5.87 2.27
N SER A 173 15.22 6.72 1.47
CA SER A 173 16.65 7.02 1.61
C SER A 173 16.92 8.13 2.61
N THR A 174 16.08 9.18 2.60
CA THR A 174 16.31 10.37 3.45
C THR A 174 15.41 10.45 4.67
N GLY A 175 14.32 9.69 4.71
CA GLY A 175 13.28 9.82 5.74
C GLY A 175 12.42 11.09 5.61
N THR A 176 12.59 11.88 4.55
CA THR A 176 11.80 13.09 4.32
C THR A 176 10.35 12.73 4.06
N SER A 177 9.40 13.36 4.78
CA SER A 177 7.97 13.13 4.60
C SER A 177 7.26 14.30 3.89
N SER A 178 6.16 13.98 3.22
CA SER A 178 5.25 14.96 2.60
C SER A 178 4.33 15.63 3.62
N ASN A 179 3.54 16.61 3.15
CA ASN A 179 2.30 16.99 3.81
C ASN A 179 1.37 15.78 3.97
N VAL A 180 0.47 15.86 4.95
CA VAL A 180 -0.55 14.83 5.18
C VAL A 180 -1.79 15.13 4.36
N VAL A 181 -2.35 14.09 3.72
CA VAL A 181 -3.63 14.14 3.03
C VAL A 181 -4.64 13.25 3.73
N THR A 182 -5.91 13.60 3.63
CA THR A 182 -7.01 12.88 4.27
C THR A 182 -7.97 12.33 3.22
N VAL A 183 -8.41 11.09 3.40
CA VAL A 183 -9.43 10.44 2.58
C VAL A 183 -10.49 9.78 3.48
N GLN A 184 -11.75 9.98 3.14
CA GLN A 184 -12.88 9.35 3.80
C GLN A 184 -13.26 8.06 3.05
N VAL A 185 -13.30 6.93 3.76
CA VAL A 185 -13.65 5.63 3.20
C VAL A 185 -14.93 5.11 3.83
N GLY A 186 -15.91 4.74 3.00
CA GLY A 186 -17.19 4.14 3.44
C GLY A 186 -18.40 5.07 3.31
#